data_AF-A0A2E1VQV1-F1
#
_entry.id   AF-A0A2E1VQV1-F1
#
_cell.length_a   1.000
_cell.length_b   1.000
_cell.length_c   1.000
_cell.angle_alpha   90.00
_cell.angle_beta   90.00
_cell.angle_gamma   90.00
#
_symmetry.space_group_name_H-M   'P 1'
#
loop_
_entity.id
_entity.type
_entity.pdbx_description
1 polymer ?
#
loop_
_entity_poly.entity_id
_entity_poly.type
_entity_poly.pdbx_seq_one_letter_code
_entity_poly.pdbx_strand_id
1 'polypeptide(L)'
;MSFLGRWFGRGGRRRSAELRARIESLAVAIDERVPKLDKARASTTRLSLLDELIRASEELQAFELQGEPTISPPPSQILPAFRQQREELIRAEIETIVRKAVAAQEAADLDKRVGIVQKALQKAAEWEGLLPEGRVAQPVAELKALLHVARLEAIVEEARRHEFKGDARRALDLYQEALYLVLNDEVPDEQQQEEIHALDAKIRTLSERRSSGRGGEA
;
A
#
# COMPACT_ATOMS: atom_id res chain seq x y z
N MET A 1 -56.62 -28.30 -31.56
CA MET A 1 -55.58 -27.36 -32.02
C MET A 1 -55.27 -26.40 -30.87
N SER A 2 -54.07 -26.51 -30.28
CA SER A 2 -53.70 -25.76 -29.08
C SER A 2 -53.29 -24.33 -29.42
N PHE A 3 -53.87 -23.37 -28.70
CA PHE A 3 -53.74 -21.92 -28.90
C PHE A 3 -52.48 -21.33 -28.24
N LEU A 4 -51.59 -22.16 -27.67
CA LEU A 4 -50.46 -21.74 -26.85
C LEU A 4 -49.09 -21.77 -27.58
N GLY A 5 -49.06 -22.16 -28.86
CA GLY A 5 -47.81 -22.32 -29.62
C GLY A 5 -47.22 -21.06 -30.27
N ARG A 6 -47.87 -19.89 -30.19
CA ARG A 6 -47.45 -18.70 -30.98
C ARG A 6 -46.77 -17.57 -30.20
N TRP A 7 -46.69 -17.64 -28.87
CA TRP A 7 -46.12 -16.53 -28.09
C TRP A 7 -44.63 -16.68 -27.74
N PHE A 8 -44.09 -17.91 -27.68
CA PHE A 8 -42.68 -18.14 -27.33
C PHE A 8 -41.68 -18.01 -28.50
N GLY A 9 -42.14 -17.95 -29.76
CA GLY A 9 -41.27 -18.07 -30.94
C GLY A 9 -40.51 -16.79 -31.36
N ARG A 10 -40.98 -15.59 -30.99
CA ARG A 10 -40.35 -14.32 -31.40
C ARG A 10 -39.42 -13.72 -30.34
N GLY A 11 -39.70 -13.96 -29.06
CA GLY A 11 -38.86 -13.47 -27.95
C GLY A 11 -37.51 -14.19 -27.86
N GLY A 12 -37.49 -15.51 -28.09
CA GLY A 12 -36.26 -16.31 -27.99
C GLY A 12 -35.20 -15.94 -29.05
N ARG A 13 -35.61 -15.64 -30.29
CA ARG A 13 -34.65 -15.27 -31.35
C ARG A 13 -34.01 -13.90 -31.12
N ARG A 14 -34.78 -12.92 -30.61
CA ARG A 14 -34.24 -11.59 -30.29
C ARG A 14 -33.28 -11.65 -29.11
N ARG A 15 -33.66 -12.34 -28.02
CA ARG A 15 -32.77 -12.55 -26.86
C ARG A 15 -31.47 -13.26 -27.23
N SER A 16 -31.54 -14.27 -28.11
CA SER A 16 -30.34 -14.97 -28.60
C SER A 16 -29.43 -14.08 -29.45
N ALA A 17 -29.98 -13.19 -30.27
CA ALA A 17 -29.18 -12.25 -31.06
C ALA A 17 -28.51 -11.18 -30.20
N GLU A 18 -29.23 -10.63 -29.21
CA GLU A 18 -28.68 -9.66 -28.25
C GLU A 18 -27.57 -10.26 -27.39
N LEU A 19 -27.75 -11.48 -26.90
CA LEU A 19 -26.74 -12.21 -26.13
C LEU A 19 -25.47 -12.44 -26.95
N ARG A 20 -25.61 -12.91 -28.20
CA ARG A 20 -24.46 -13.11 -29.10
C ARG A 20 -23.73 -11.81 -29.39
N ALA A 21 -24.45 -10.74 -29.69
CA ALA A 21 -23.85 -9.43 -29.93
C ALA A 21 -23.10 -8.91 -28.70
N ARG A 22 -23.61 -9.20 -27.49
CA ARG A 22 -22.91 -8.84 -26.24
C ARG A 22 -21.64 -9.65 -26.03
N ILE A 23 -21.69 -10.97 -26.21
CA ILE A 23 -20.51 -11.85 -26.12
C ILE A 23 -19.45 -11.42 -27.13
N GLU A 24 -19.84 -11.17 -28.39
CA GLU A 24 -18.94 -10.71 -29.44
C GLU A 24 -18.31 -9.35 -29.10
N SER A 25 -19.12 -8.39 -28.62
CA SER A 25 -18.60 -7.08 -28.20
C SER A 25 -17.58 -7.19 -27.06
N LEU A 26 -17.79 -8.09 -26.10
CA LEU A 26 -16.83 -8.32 -25.00
C LEU A 26 -15.57 -9.03 -25.48
N ALA A 27 -15.70 -10.00 -26.39
CA ALA A 27 -14.58 -10.70 -27.01
C ALA A 27 -13.66 -9.73 -27.76
N VAL A 28 -14.24 -8.90 -28.64
CA VAL A 28 -13.50 -7.84 -29.36
C VAL A 28 -12.83 -6.88 -28.38
N ALA A 29 -13.52 -6.51 -27.30
CA ALA A 29 -12.96 -5.64 -26.27
C ALA A 29 -11.71 -6.24 -25.60
N ILE A 30 -11.67 -7.55 -25.37
CA ILE A 30 -10.50 -8.27 -24.82
C ILE A 30 -9.38 -8.30 -25.87
N ASP A 31 -9.68 -8.73 -27.10
CA ASP A 31 -8.70 -8.85 -28.18
C ASP A 31 -8.00 -7.53 -28.50
N GLU A 32 -8.71 -6.41 -28.41
CA GLU A 32 -8.13 -5.08 -28.62
C GLU A 32 -7.25 -4.60 -27.45
N ARG A 33 -7.52 -5.08 -26.23
CA ARG A 33 -6.88 -4.60 -25.00
C ARG A 33 -5.62 -5.38 -24.65
N VAL A 34 -5.60 -6.68 -24.90
CA VAL A 34 -4.42 -7.51 -24.60
C VAL A 34 -3.15 -6.95 -25.25
N PRO A 35 -3.12 -6.59 -26.56
CA PRO A 35 -1.93 -6.00 -27.17
C PRO A 35 -1.59 -4.60 -26.64
N LYS A 36 -2.58 -3.86 -26.10
CA LYS A 36 -2.35 -2.54 -25.49
C LYS A 36 -1.69 -2.68 -24.12
N LEU A 37 -2.07 -3.71 -23.35
CA LEU A 37 -1.47 -4.02 -22.05
C LEU A 37 0.04 -4.26 -22.20
N ASP A 38 0.45 -5.05 -23.19
CA ASP A 38 1.86 -5.37 -23.45
C ASP A 38 2.69 -4.13 -23.82
N LYS A 39 2.07 -3.18 -24.53
CA LYS A 39 2.73 -1.95 -25.00
C LYS A 39 2.72 -0.83 -23.95
N ALA A 40 1.86 -0.92 -22.94
CA ALA A 40 1.72 0.12 -21.93
C ALA A 40 2.93 0.15 -20.99
N ARG A 41 3.58 1.32 -20.92
CA ARG A 41 4.75 1.57 -20.05
C ARG A 41 4.37 2.07 -18.66
N ALA A 42 3.30 2.86 -18.56
CA ALA A 42 2.87 3.44 -17.29
C ALA A 42 2.04 2.42 -16.50
N SER A 43 2.40 2.19 -15.24
CA SER A 43 1.74 1.20 -14.38
C SER A 43 0.28 1.54 -14.10
N THR A 44 -0.08 2.82 -14.03
CA THR A 44 -1.48 3.25 -13.91
C THR A 44 -2.31 2.89 -15.15
N THR A 45 -1.73 3.04 -16.35
CA THR A 45 -2.39 2.62 -17.60
C THR A 45 -2.51 1.11 -17.67
N ARG A 46 -1.46 0.37 -17.29
CA ARG A 46 -1.49 -1.11 -17.24
C ARG A 46 -2.57 -1.59 -16.27
N LEU A 47 -2.67 -0.98 -15.09
CA LEU A 47 -3.68 -1.29 -14.09
C LEU A 47 -5.10 -1.06 -14.63
N SER A 48 -5.36 0.10 -15.24
CA SER A 48 -6.66 0.39 -15.87
C SER A 48 -7.03 -0.65 -16.94
N LEU A 49 -6.07 -1.04 -17.77
CA LEU A 49 -6.29 -2.06 -18.80
C LEU A 49 -6.59 -3.44 -18.17
N LEU A 50 -5.88 -3.81 -17.10
CA LEU A 50 -6.15 -5.05 -16.36
C LEU A 50 -7.53 -5.04 -15.71
N ASP A 51 -7.95 -3.92 -15.12
CA ASP A 51 -9.29 -3.77 -14.54
C ASP A 51 -10.39 -3.93 -15.61
N GLU A 52 -10.18 -3.35 -16.80
CA GLU A 52 -11.11 -3.50 -17.93
C GLU A 52 -11.16 -4.95 -18.44
N LEU A 53 -10.00 -5.61 -18.55
CA LEU A 53 -9.89 -7.02 -18.97
C LEU A 53 -10.56 -7.96 -17.97
N ILE A 54 -10.34 -7.75 -16.66
CA ILE A 54 -10.99 -8.50 -15.59
C ILE A 54 -12.51 -8.34 -15.70
N ARG A 55 -13.01 -7.11 -15.79
CA ARG A 55 -14.45 -6.85 -15.87
C ARG A 55 -15.10 -7.52 -17.09
N ALA A 56 -14.48 -7.39 -18.26
CA ALA A 56 -14.98 -8.03 -19.47
C ALA A 56 -14.96 -9.56 -19.36
N SER A 57 -13.92 -10.11 -18.73
CA SER A 57 -13.78 -11.57 -18.55
C SER A 57 -14.76 -12.12 -17.51
N GLU A 58 -15.05 -11.39 -16.43
CA GLU A 58 -16.08 -11.74 -15.45
C GLU A 58 -17.47 -11.77 -16.08
N GLU A 59 -17.77 -10.80 -16.94
CA GLU A 59 -19.04 -10.78 -17.66
C GLU A 59 -19.15 -11.94 -18.65
N LEU A 60 -18.07 -12.26 -19.39
CA LEU A 60 -18.04 -13.45 -20.24
C LEU A 60 -18.15 -14.74 -19.43
N GLN A 61 -17.52 -14.83 -18.26
CA GLN A 61 -17.64 -16.00 -17.39
C GLN A 61 -19.08 -16.22 -16.93
N ALA A 62 -19.87 -15.16 -16.72
CA ALA A 62 -21.28 -15.30 -16.39
C ALA A 62 -22.08 -16.01 -17.50
N PHE A 63 -21.76 -15.77 -18.77
CA PHE A 63 -22.36 -16.50 -19.91
C PHE A 63 -21.85 -17.95 -19.99
N GLU A 64 -20.55 -18.17 -19.77
CA GLU A 64 -19.96 -19.52 -19.70
C GLU A 64 -20.68 -20.39 -18.66
N LEU A 65 -20.93 -19.84 -17.47
CA LEU A 65 -21.65 -20.53 -16.38
C LEU A 65 -23.11 -20.83 -16.72
N GLN A 66 -23.71 -20.13 -17.69
CA GLN A 66 -25.04 -20.41 -18.22
C GLN A 66 -25.03 -21.48 -19.33
N GLY A 67 -23.86 -22.00 -19.69
CA GLY A 67 -23.67 -22.95 -20.78
C GLY A 67 -23.62 -22.31 -22.17
N GLU A 68 -23.53 -20.98 -22.25
CA GLU A 68 -23.38 -20.28 -23.52
C GLU A 68 -21.92 -20.32 -23.98
N PRO A 69 -21.65 -20.61 -25.27
CA PRO A 69 -20.30 -20.59 -25.80
C PRO A 69 -19.76 -19.15 -25.84
N THR A 70 -18.54 -18.95 -25.36
CA THR A 70 -17.87 -17.64 -25.30
C THR A 70 -16.59 -17.63 -26.16
N ILE A 71 -15.46 -17.23 -25.59
CA ILE A 71 -14.16 -17.13 -26.27
C ILE A 71 -13.30 -18.38 -26.01
N SER A 72 -12.21 -18.51 -26.77
CA SER A 72 -11.21 -19.57 -26.60
C SER A 72 -9.81 -18.96 -26.44
N PRO A 73 -9.09 -19.24 -25.35
CA PRO A 73 -9.49 -20.05 -24.18
C PRO A 73 -10.66 -19.43 -23.39
N PRO A 74 -11.46 -20.24 -22.66
CA PRO A 74 -12.63 -19.75 -21.95
C PRO A 74 -12.27 -18.77 -20.82
N PRO A 75 -13.20 -17.86 -20.46
CA PRO A 75 -13.01 -16.88 -19.39
C PRO A 75 -12.52 -17.47 -18.07
N SER A 76 -13.05 -18.64 -17.67
CA SER A 76 -12.61 -19.40 -16.50
C SER A 76 -11.11 -19.73 -16.46
N GLN A 77 -10.46 -19.83 -17.64
CA GLN A 77 -9.03 -20.10 -17.75
C GLN A 77 -8.18 -18.83 -17.78
N ILE A 78 -8.66 -17.72 -18.37
CA ILE A 78 -7.88 -16.49 -18.51
C ILE A 78 -8.03 -15.51 -17.35
N LEU A 79 -9.20 -15.47 -16.70
CA LEU A 79 -9.50 -14.52 -15.64
C LEU A 79 -8.53 -14.62 -14.45
N PRO A 80 -8.14 -15.82 -13.97
CA PRO A 80 -7.13 -15.94 -12.92
C PRO A 80 -5.79 -15.28 -13.28
N ALA A 81 -5.36 -15.39 -14.53
CA ALA A 81 -4.10 -14.81 -15.00
C ALA A 81 -4.15 -13.27 -14.97
N PHE A 82 -5.26 -12.65 -15.41
CA PHE A 82 -5.39 -11.19 -15.33
C PHE A 82 -5.43 -10.69 -13.89
N ARG A 83 -6.14 -11.39 -12.99
CA ARG A 83 -6.15 -11.04 -11.56
C ARG A 83 -4.76 -11.16 -10.94
N GLN A 84 -4.02 -12.21 -11.25
CA GLN A 84 -2.65 -12.39 -10.79
C GLN A 84 -1.73 -11.27 -11.31
N GLN A 85 -1.75 -10.99 -12.61
CA GLN A 85 -0.93 -9.91 -13.21
C GLN A 85 -1.26 -8.55 -12.59
N ARG A 86 -2.53 -8.29 -12.28
CA ARG A 86 -2.97 -7.07 -11.58
C ARG A 86 -2.33 -6.96 -10.20
N GLU A 87 -2.39 -8.03 -9.41
CA GLU A 87 -1.79 -8.03 -8.08
C GLU A 87 -0.26 -7.92 -8.12
N GLU A 88 0.40 -8.62 -9.04
CA GLU A 88 1.85 -8.54 -9.25
C GLU A 88 2.28 -7.12 -9.62
N LEU A 89 1.54 -6.44 -10.51
CA LEU A 89 1.80 -5.05 -10.86
C LEU A 89 1.71 -4.14 -9.64
N ILE A 90 0.66 -4.29 -8.82
CA ILE A 90 0.47 -3.50 -7.60
C ILE A 90 1.64 -3.74 -6.64
N ARG A 91 2.03 -5.00 -6.40
CA ARG A 91 3.16 -5.35 -5.53
C ARG A 91 4.48 -4.76 -6.04
N ALA A 92 4.75 -4.86 -7.33
CA ALA A 92 5.97 -4.33 -7.95
C ALA A 92 6.06 -2.80 -7.84
N GLU A 93 4.93 -2.09 -7.91
CA GLU A 93 4.89 -0.63 -7.69
C GLU A 93 5.16 -0.27 -6.23
N ILE A 94 4.54 -0.98 -5.28
CA ILE A 94 4.81 -0.80 -3.85
C ILE A 94 6.31 -1.03 -3.57
N GLU A 95 6.90 -2.14 -4.04
CA GLU A 95 8.33 -2.42 -3.90
C GLU A 95 9.22 -1.33 -4.52
N THR A 96 8.80 -0.77 -5.65
CA THR A 96 9.53 0.33 -6.29
C THR A 96 9.46 1.61 -5.47
N ILE A 97 8.32 1.90 -4.83
CA ILE A 97 8.17 3.01 -3.89
C ILE A 97 9.08 2.81 -2.67
N VAL A 98 9.09 1.61 -2.08
CA VAL A 98 9.94 1.29 -0.92
C VAL A 98 11.42 1.46 -1.26
N ARG A 99 11.90 0.81 -2.33
CA ARG A 99 13.31 0.91 -2.75
C ARG A 99 13.76 2.35 -2.98
N LYS A 100 12.90 3.17 -3.62
CA LYS A 100 13.21 4.59 -3.83
C LYS A 100 13.24 5.37 -2.52
N ALA A 101 12.36 5.06 -1.57
CA ALA A 101 12.33 5.71 -0.27
C ALA A 101 13.58 5.38 0.56
N VAL A 102 13.97 4.10 0.59
CA VAL A 102 15.20 3.62 1.26
C VAL A 102 16.43 4.34 0.70
N ALA A 103 16.62 4.31 -0.61
CA ALA A 103 17.77 4.97 -1.23
C ALA A 103 17.77 6.50 -1.01
N ALA A 104 16.59 7.13 -1.07
CA ALA A 104 16.48 8.57 -0.88
C ALA A 104 16.70 9.01 0.57
N GLN A 105 16.25 8.24 1.57
CA GLN A 105 16.39 8.60 2.97
C GLN A 105 17.82 8.37 3.48
N GLU A 106 18.51 7.34 3.00
CA GLU A 106 19.93 7.11 3.28
C GLU A 106 20.81 8.28 2.82
N ALA A 107 20.50 8.85 1.64
CA ALA A 107 21.23 9.98 1.07
C ALA A 107 20.79 11.35 1.63
N ALA A 108 19.74 11.40 2.44
CA ALA A 108 19.16 12.65 2.93
C ALA A 108 19.64 13.02 4.34
N ASP A 109 19.66 14.33 4.60
CA ASP A 109 19.79 14.87 5.94
C ASP A 109 18.67 14.35 6.84
N LEU A 110 18.98 14.16 8.11
CA LEU A 110 18.08 13.61 9.13
C LEU A 110 16.72 14.36 9.20
N ASP A 111 16.74 15.69 9.11
CA ASP A 111 15.52 16.53 9.10
C ASP A 111 14.58 16.22 7.91
N LYS A 112 15.09 15.64 6.81
CA LYS A 112 14.32 15.33 5.59
C LYS A 112 13.84 13.88 5.54
N ARG A 113 14.48 12.96 6.28
CA ARG A 113 14.21 11.51 6.22
C ARG A 113 12.75 11.19 6.53
N VAL A 114 12.21 11.74 7.61
CA VAL A 114 10.80 11.55 8.01
C VAL A 114 9.83 11.91 6.87
N GLY A 115 10.06 13.07 6.24
CA GLY A 115 9.22 13.54 5.14
C GLY A 115 9.30 12.67 3.88
N ILE A 116 10.46 12.09 3.58
CA ILE A 116 10.65 11.17 2.46
C ILE A 116 9.85 9.88 2.72
N VAL A 117 10.07 9.25 3.87
CA VAL A 117 9.45 7.96 4.20
C VAL A 117 7.93 8.12 4.36
N GLN A 118 7.46 9.19 4.99
CA GLN A 118 6.01 9.44 5.15
C GLN A 118 5.30 9.61 3.81
N LYS A 119 5.90 10.33 2.85
CA LYS A 119 5.37 10.45 1.49
C LYS A 119 5.35 9.12 0.75
N ALA A 120 6.39 8.31 0.94
CA ALA A 120 6.45 6.97 0.36
C ALA A 120 5.37 6.05 0.95
N LEU A 121 5.18 6.09 2.28
CA LEU A 121 4.14 5.31 2.97
C LEU A 121 2.74 5.68 2.49
N GLN A 122 2.45 6.98 2.33
CA GLN A 122 1.17 7.43 1.79
C GLN A 122 0.91 6.87 0.38
N LYS A 123 1.90 6.96 -0.51
CA LYS A 123 1.79 6.42 -1.88
C LYS A 123 1.65 4.90 -1.89
N ALA A 124 2.42 4.20 -1.05
CA ALA A 124 2.35 2.76 -0.94
C ALA A 124 0.97 2.30 -0.44
N ALA A 125 0.37 3.03 0.51
CA ALA A 125 -0.98 2.77 1.01
C ALA A 125 -2.06 2.97 -0.08
N GLU A 126 -1.90 3.95 -0.97
CA GLU A 126 -2.80 4.14 -2.12
C GLU A 126 -2.81 2.91 -3.05
N TRP A 127 -1.64 2.31 -3.29
CA TRP A 127 -1.53 1.08 -4.08
C TRP A 127 -2.00 -0.16 -3.31
N GLU A 128 -1.69 -0.26 -2.02
CA GLU A 128 -2.12 -1.37 -1.16
C GLU A 128 -3.65 -1.44 -1.06
N GLY A 129 -4.33 -0.29 -0.99
CA GLY A 129 -5.80 -0.21 -1.01
C GLY A 129 -6.47 -0.77 -2.28
N LEU A 130 -5.68 -1.07 -3.32
CA LEU A 130 -6.16 -1.71 -4.54
C LEU A 130 -6.06 -3.25 -4.50
N LEU A 131 -5.39 -3.82 -3.50
CA LEU A 131 -5.34 -5.26 -3.28
C LEU A 131 -6.65 -5.76 -2.65
N PRO A 132 -7.00 -7.05 -2.85
CA PRO A 132 -8.10 -7.68 -2.13
C PRO A 132 -7.94 -7.56 -0.60
N GLU A 133 -9.06 -7.45 0.12
CA GLU A 133 -9.06 -7.37 1.59
C GLU A 133 -8.22 -8.47 2.25
N GLY A 134 -7.48 -8.10 3.30
CA GLY A 134 -6.60 -9.01 4.03
C GLY A 134 -5.24 -9.27 3.36
N ARG A 135 -4.98 -8.76 2.14
CA ARG A 135 -3.67 -8.83 1.50
C ARG A 135 -2.86 -7.58 1.81
N VAL A 136 -2.14 -7.61 2.93
CA VAL A 136 -1.14 -6.59 3.27
C VAL A 136 0.14 -6.85 2.49
N ALA A 137 0.72 -5.81 1.91
CA ALA A 137 2.00 -5.90 1.25
C ALA A 137 3.11 -5.76 2.31
N GLN A 138 3.90 -6.81 2.55
CA GLN A 138 5.06 -6.79 3.45
C GLN A 138 5.96 -5.54 3.28
N PRO A 139 6.20 -5.00 2.05
CA PRO A 139 6.96 -3.76 1.90
C PRO A 139 6.35 -2.52 2.58
N VAL A 140 5.03 -2.47 2.81
CA VAL A 140 4.41 -1.36 3.57
C VAL A 140 4.82 -1.40 5.04
N ALA A 141 4.94 -2.59 5.63
CA ALA A 141 5.45 -2.75 6.99
C ALA A 141 6.91 -2.26 7.11
N GLU A 142 7.73 -2.50 6.08
CA GLU A 142 9.10 -1.97 6.01
C GLU A 142 9.11 -0.43 6.03
N LEU A 143 8.23 0.23 5.27
CA LEU A 143 8.11 1.69 5.32
C LEU A 143 7.65 2.22 6.67
N LYS A 144 6.77 1.50 7.38
CA LYS A 144 6.36 1.86 8.74
C LYS A 144 7.53 1.78 9.71
N ALA A 145 8.31 0.70 9.66
CA ALA A 145 9.51 0.54 10.48
C ALA A 145 10.55 1.64 10.19
N LEU A 146 10.82 1.92 8.91
CA LEU A 146 11.71 3.02 8.50
C LEU A 146 11.22 4.38 8.99
N LEU A 147 9.90 4.63 8.97
CA LEU A 147 9.33 5.88 9.45
C LEU A 147 9.51 6.03 10.96
N HIS A 148 9.35 4.93 11.71
CA HIS A 148 9.59 4.89 13.14
C HIS A 148 11.05 5.26 13.45
N VAL A 149 12.01 4.57 12.84
CA VAL A 149 13.45 4.85 13.02
C VAL A 149 13.78 6.29 12.66
N ALA A 150 13.34 6.79 11.51
CA ALA A 150 13.62 8.17 11.09
C ALA A 150 13.04 9.21 12.06
N ARG A 151 11.88 8.96 12.66
CA ARG A 151 11.28 9.86 13.67
C ARG A 151 12.06 9.84 14.97
N LEU A 152 12.48 8.65 15.41
CA LEU A 152 13.25 8.49 16.62
C LEU A 152 14.60 9.20 16.52
N GLU A 153 15.32 8.99 15.41
CA GLU A 153 16.57 9.70 15.11
C GLU A 153 16.37 11.23 15.13
N ALA A 154 15.28 11.71 14.53
CA ALA A 154 14.94 13.13 14.50
C ALA A 154 14.76 13.73 15.90
N ILE A 155 13.95 13.08 16.75
CA ILE A 155 13.67 13.54 18.10
C ILE A 155 14.94 13.52 18.96
N VAL A 156 15.73 12.44 18.88
CA VAL A 156 16.97 12.29 19.66
C VAL A 156 18.01 13.34 19.26
N GLU A 157 18.17 13.61 17.96
CA GLU A 157 19.10 14.64 17.49
C GLU A 157 18.64 16.06 17.90
N GLU A 158 17.33 16.34 17.86
CA GLU A 158 16.80 17.59 18.38
C GLU A 158 17.03 17.73 19.89
N ALA A 159 16.83 16.65 20.66
CA ALA A 159 17.11 16.62 22.09
C ALA A 159 18.58 16.94 22.39
N ARG A 160 19.51 16.33 21.64
CA ARG A 160 20.96 16.60 21.74
C ARG A 160 21.30 18.06 21.43
N ARG A 161 20.67 18.65 20.41
CA ARG A 161 20.86 20.07 20.06
C ARG A 161 20.42 20.99 21.19
N HIS A 162 19.30 20.70 21.86
CA HIS A 162 18.85 21.47 23.03
C HIS A 162 19.74 21.25 24.26
N GLU A 163 20.19 20.01 24.50
CA GLU A 163 21.15 19.68 25.56
C GLU A 163 22.45 20.49 25.38
N PHE A 164 22.98 20.54 24.16
CA PHE A 164 24.18 21.31 23.83
C PHE A 164 24.00 22.82 24.04
N LYS A 165 22.82 23.37 23.74
CA LYS A 165 22.47 24.77 23.98
C LYS A 165 22.23 25.11 25.46
N GLY A 166 22.26 24.11 26.35
CA GLY A 166 21.98 24.28 27.78
C GLY A 166 20.49 24.31 28.13
N ASP A 167 19.60 24.06 27.16
CA ASP A 167 18.16 24.00 27.39
C ASP A 167 17.75 22.60 27.87
N ALA A 168 18.11 22.30 29.12
CA ALA A 168 17.88 20.99 29.73
C ALA A 168 16.40 20.62 29.84
N ARG A 169 15.49 21.62 29.92
CA ARG A 169 14.06 21.37 29.98
C ARG A 169 13.56 20.83 28.65
N ARG A 170 13.86 21.52 27.55
CA ARG A 170 13.41 21.09 26.22
C ARG A 170 14.05 19.77 25.80
N ALA A 171 15.33 19.56 26.13
CA ALA A 171 16.00 18.28 25.90
C ALA A 171 15.33 17.13 26.65
N LEU A 172 14.96 17.32 27.92
CA LEU A 172 14.25 16.31 28.71
C LEU A 172 12.89 15.95 28.10
N ASP A 173 12.10 16.95 27.73
CA ASP A 173 10.78 16.74 27.10
C ASP A 173 10.92 15.90 25.81
N LEU A 174 11.93 16.17 24.98
CA LEU A 174 12.20 15.43 23.74
C LEU A 174 12.72 14.01 23.98
N TYR A 175 13.60 13.78 24.96
CA TYR A 175 14.02 12.40 25.28
C TYR A 175 12.86 11.56 25.85
N GLN A 176 11.94 12.17 26.60
CA GLN A 176 10.71 11.50 27.04
C GLN A 176 9.79 11.17 25.87
N GLU A 177 9.66 12.07 24.89
CA GLU A 177 8.93 11.81 23.65
C GLU A 177 9.56 10.65 22.85
N ALA A 178 10.89 10.62 22.73
CA ALA A 178 11.61 9.52 22.09
C ALA A 178 11.36 8.19 22.81
N LEU A 179 11.44 8.16 24.14
CA LEU A 179 11.16 6.95 24.92
C LEU A 179 9.71 6.49 24.76
N TYR A 180 8.76 7.42 24.78
CA TYR A 180 7.36 7.11 24.53
C TYR A 180 7.16 6.51 23.13
N LEU A 181 7.85 7.03 22.11
CA LEU A 181 7.77 6.52 20.76
C LEU A 181 8.21 5.04 20.69
N VAL A 182 9.36 4.71 21.30
CA VAL A 182 9.90 3.34 21.35
C VAL A 182 8.94 2.40 22.08
N LEU A 183 8.46 2.77 23.28
CA LEU A 183 7.60 1.89 24.09
C LEU A 183 6.19 1.67 23.54
N ASN A 184 5.78 2.40 22.50
CA ASN A 184 4.44 2.32 21.92
C ASN A 184 4.46 1.94 20.43
N ASP A 185 5.56 1.37 19.95
CA ASP A 185 5.64 0.84 18.60
C ASP A 185 5.16 -0.63 18.52
N GLU A 186 5.38 -1.27 17.37
CA GLU A 186 5.00 -2.67 17.15
C GLU A 186 6.18 -3.64 17.42
N VAL A 187 7.31 -3.14 17.93
CA VAL A 187 8.53 -3.91 18.20
C VAL A 187 8.54 -4.31 19.69
N PRO A 188 8.84 -5.57 20.03
CA PRO A 188 8.95 -5.97 21.43
C PRO A 188 10.10 -5.24 22.13
N ASP A 189 9.86 -4.67 23.32
CA ASP A 189 10.85 -3.97 24.15
C ASP A 189 12.17 -4.75 24.32
N GLU A 190 12.09 -6.09 24.39
CA GLU A 190 13.23 -7.00 24.50
C GLU A 190 14.25 -6.83 23.36
N GLN A 191 13.77 -6.42 22.17
CA GLN A 191 14.59 -6.16 20.99
C GLN A 191 15.13 -4.73 20.95
N GLN A 192 14.62 -3.82 21.79
CA GLN A 192 14.96 -2.40 21.86
C GLN A 192 15.58 -1.99 23.19
N GLN A 193 15.93 -2.96 24.04
CA GLN A 193 16.36 -2.72 25.41
C GLN A 193 17.56 -1.76 25.51
N GLU A 194 18.51 -1.85 24.58
CA GLU A 194 19.67 -0.94 24.57
C GLU A 194 19.26 0.52 24.36
N GLU A 195 18.33 0.76 23.44
CA GLU A 195 17.83 2.10 23.11
C GLU A 195 16.97 2.66 24.25
N ILE A 196 16.09 1.84 24.81
CA ILE A 196 15.30 2.16 26.01
C ILE A 196 16.21 2.57 27.17
N HIS A 197 17.25 1.77 27.45
CA HIS A 197 18.20 2.06 28.54
C HIS A 197 18.98 3.35 28.30
N ALA A 198 19.40 3.61 27.07
CA ALA A 198 20.11 4.84 26.72
C ALA A 198 19.24 6.09 26.92
N LEU A 199 17.98 6.04 26.51
CA LEU A 199 17.00 7.12 26.70
C LEU A 199 16.69 7.34 28.19
N ASP A 200 16.44 6.26 28.94
CA ASP A 200 16.19 6.32 30.39
C ASP A 200 17.36 6.95 31.15
N ALA A 201 18.60 6.55 30.83
CA ALA A 201 19.79 7.11 31.44
C ALA A 201 19.92 8.62 31.18
N LYS A 202 19.59 9.07 29.97
CA LYS A 202 19.57 10.49 29.61
C LYS A 202 18.50 11.26 30.38
N ILE A 203 17.29 10.72 30.47
CA ILE A 203 16.17 11.30 31.21
C ILE A 203 16.52 11.47 32.70
N ARG A 204 17.12 10.46 33.33
CA ARG A 204 17.55 10.52 34.73
C ARG A 204 18.60 11.60 34.94
N THR A 205 19.64 11.62 34.12
CA THR A 205 20.74 12.60 34.19
C THR A 205 20.24 14.04 34.09
N LEU A 206 19.33 14.32 33.14
CA LEU A 206 18.77 15.66 32.97
C LEU A 206 17.80 16.06 34.09
N SER A 207 17.04 15.10 34.62
CA SER A 207 16.15 15.31 35.76
C SER A 207 16.93 15.70 37.02
N GLU A 208 18.05 15.02 37.29
CA GLU A 208 18.95 15.33 38.41
C GLU A 208 19.57 16.72 38.27
N ARG A 209 20.12 17.06 37.10
CA ARG A 209 20.70 18.40 36.83
C ARG A 209 19.69 19.52 37.05
N ARG A 210 18.42 19.30 36.67
CA ARG A 210 17.33 20.26 36.89
C ARG A 210 16.98 20.42 38.37
N SER A 211 17.03 19.34 39.16
CA SER A 211 16.79 19.38 40.60
C SER A 211 17.93 20.09 41.37
N SER A 212 19.18 19.87 40.97
CA SER A 212 20.37 20.50 41.59
C SER A 212 20.53 21.98 41.22
N GLY A 213 20.12 22.39 40.01
CA GLY A 213 20.20 23.79 39.56
C GLY A 213 19.21 24.75 40.23
N ARG A 214 18.14 24.25 40.87
CA ARG A 214 17.18 25.09 41.60
C ARG A 214 17.60 25.44 43.04
N GLY A 215 18.72 24.89 43.52
CA GLY A 215 19.22 25.13 44.89
C GLY A 215 20.27 26.26 45.02
N GLY A 216 20.60 26.98 43.93
CA GLY A 216 21.67 27.99 43.91
C GLY A 216 21.22 29.45 43.79
N GLU A 217 19.93 29.71 43.71
CA GLU A 217 19.35 31.07 43.72
C GLU A 217 18.46 31.21 44.96
N ALA A 218 19.09 31.35 46.13
CA ALA A 218 18.47 31.77 47.38
C ALA A 218 19.41 32.72 48.13
#